data_AF-A0A523D044-F1
#
_entry.id   AF-A0A523D044-F1
#
_cell.length_a   1.000
_cell.length_b   1.000
_cell.length_c   1.000
_cell.angle_alpha   90.00
_cell.angle_beta   90.00
_cell.angle_gamma   90.00
#
_symmetry.space_group_name_H-M   'P 1'
#
loop_
_entity.id
_entity.type
_entity.pdbx_description
1 polymer ?
#
loop_
_entity_poly.entity_id
_entity_poly.type
_entity_poly.pdbx_seq_one_letter_code
_entity_poly.pdbx_strand_id
1 'polypeptide(L)' 'AGCLTRDPRIKERKKYGQPGARKRFQFSKR' A
#
# COMPACT_ATOMS: atom_id res chain seq x y z
N ALA A 1 4.73 -25.32 8.49
CA ALA A 1 5.90 -24.75 9.19
C ALA A 1 6.64 -23.81 8.24
N GLY A 2 6.39 -22.51 8.34
CA GLY A 2 7.16 -21.45 7.65
C GLY A 2 8.32 -20.94 8.51
N CYS A 3 8.91 -21.81 9.34
CA CYS A 3 9.75 -21.43 10.48
C CYS A 3 11.20 -21.09 10.11
N LEU A 4 11.60 -21.32 8.87
CA LEU A 4 12.97 -21.07 8.37
C LEU A 4 13.03 -19.98 7.28
N THR A 5 11.87 -19.50 6.79
CA THR A 5 11.81 -18.50 5.73
C THR A 5 11.53 -17.13 6.33
N ARG A 6 12.39 -16.16 6.05
CA ARG A 6 12.13 -14.77 6.43
C ARG A 6 11.06 -14.19 5.51
N ASP A 7 10.04 -13.61 6.12
CA ASP A 7 8.96 -12.96 5.38
C ASP A 7 9.48 -11.71 4.62
N PRO A 8 9.37 -11.67 3.29
CA PRO A 8 9.82 -10.54 2.48
C PRO A 8 8.82 -9.38 2.44
N ARG A 9 7.64 -9.49 3.08
CA ARG A 9 6.62 -8.45 3.04
C ARG A 9 7.12 -7.16 3.70
N ILE A 10 7.21 -6.10 2.90
CA ILE A 10 7.60 -4.76 3.34
C ILE A 10 6.43 -3.80 3.13
N LYS A 11 6.30 -2.81 4.02
CA LYS A 11 5.28 -1.77 3.90
C LYS A 11 5.53 -0.94 2.64
N GLU A 12 4.52 -0.89 1.77
CA GLU A 12 4.57 -0.05 0.58
C GLU A 12 4.57 1.43 0.94
N ARG A 13 5.36 2.24 0.20
CA ARG A 13 5.43 3.68 0.44
C ARG A 13 4.15 4.40 -0.01
N LYS A 14 3.83 5.49 0.67
CA LYS A 14 2.80 6.44 0.24
C LYS A 14 3.27 7.17 -1.03
N LYS A 15 2.35 7.34 -1.98
CA LYS A 15 2.56 8.21 -3.16
C LYS A 15 1.95 9.59 -2.89
N TYR A 16 2.58 10.65 -3.39
CA TYR A 16 2.03 12.00 -3.30
C TYR A 16 0.69 12.09 -4.03
N GLY A 17 -0.23 12.91 -3.52
CA GLY A 17 -1.60 12.99 -4.03
C GLY A 17 -2.48 11.77 -3.73
N GLN A 18 -2.05 10.87 -2.83
CA GLN A 18 -2.85 9.73 -2.38
C GLN A 18 -2.92 9.68 -0.84
N PRO A 19 -4.06 9.27 -0.25
CA PRO A 19 -4.15 9.06 1.20
C PRO A 19 -3.33 7.86 1.69
N GLY A 20 -3.02 6.88 0.84
CA GLY A 20 -2.22 5.71 1.18
C GLY A 20 -1.32 5.24 0.04
N ALA A 21 -0.69 4.07 0.20
CA ALA A 21 0.13 3.47 -0.86
C ALA A 21 -0.67 3.14 -2.13
N ARG A 22 -1.94 2.73 -1.94
CA ARG A 22 -2.86 2.34 -3.02
C ARG A 22 -4.24 3.02 -2.97
N LYS A 23 -4.65 3.50 -1.79
CA LYS A 23 -5.97 4.15 -1.60
C LYS A 23 -6.00 5.48 -2.36
N ARG A 24 -7.12 5.76 -3.03
CA ARG A 24 -7.39 7.02 -3.73
C ARG A 24 -8.46 7.83 -2.99
N PHE A 25 -8.46 9.14 -3.23
CA PHE A 25 -9.56 10.00 -2.81
C PHE A 25 -10.80 9.69 -3.65
N GLN A 26 -11.98 9.99 -3.10
CA GLN A 26 -13.21 9.88 -3.86
C GLN A 26 -13.15 10.82 -5.06
N PHE A 27 -13.44 10.28 -6.24
CA PHE A 27 -13.49 11.05 -7.48
C PHE A 27 -14.92 11.56 -7.70
N SER A 28 -15.07 12.87 -7.89
CA SER A 28 -16.32 13.50 -8.31
C SER A 28 -16.16 14.03 -9.74
N LYS A 29 -16.91 13.47 -10.68
CA LYS A 29 -17.08 14.04 -12.03
C LYS A 29 -18.10 15.18 -11.96
N ARG A 30 -17.85 16.23 -12.73
CA ARG A 30 -18.84 17.24 -13.11
C ARG A 30 -19.16 17.05 -14.58
#